data_AF-A0A0X3UTC4-F1
#
_entry.id   AF-A0A0X3UTC4-F1
#
_cell.length_a   1.000
_cell.length_b   1.000
_cell.length_c   1.000
_cell.angle_alpha   90.00
_cell.angle_beta   90.00
_cell.angle_gamma   90.00
#
_symmetry.space_group_name_H-M   'P 1'
#
loop_
_entity.id
_entity.type
_entity.pdbx_description
1 polymer ?
#
loop_
_entity_poly.entity_id
_entity_poly.type
_entity_poly.pdbx_seq_one_letter_code
_entity_poly.pdbx_strand_id
1 'polypeptide(L)'
;MDFTLTPGEEAVVRHLAALLRAGTPPTDNDLADELGEEVRPLLQSLLEKGWLVVDDTRTLTLSVIARAAVSDGTDTEGPRP
;
A
#
# COMPACT_ATOMS: atom_id res chain seq x y z
N MET A 1 1.43 -3.85 17.67
CA MET A 1 1.55 -3.21 16.35
C MET A 1 0.21 -3.45 15.69
N ASP A 2 -0.60 -2.41 15.54
CA ASP A 2 -1.92 -2.53 14.91
C ASP A 2 -1.73 -2.53 13.40
N PHE A 3 -2.06 -3.67 12.78
CA PHE A 3 -2.03 -3.85 11.33
C PHE A 3 -3.36 -3.47 10.68
N THR A 4 -4.30 -2.91 11.44
CA THR A 4 -5.62 -2.54 10.93
C THR A 4 -5.49 -1.33 10.01
N LEU A 5 -5.89 -1.53 8.76
CA LEU A 5 -6.03 -0.47 7.77
C LEU A 5 -7.40 0.17 7.87
N THR A 6 -7.44 1.48 7.77
CA THR A 6 -8.67 2.21 7.48
C THR A 6 -9.07 2.03 6.01
N PRO A 7 -10.33 2.30 5.62
CA PRO A 7 -10.75 2.19 4.22
C PRO A 7 -9.91 3.04 3.25
N GLY A 8 -9.45 4.21 3.69
CA GLY A 8 -8.58 5.07 2.89
C GLY A 8 -7.17 4.48 2.73
N GLU A 9 -6.59 3.97 3.81
CA GLU A 9 -5.28 3.29 3.76
C GLU A 9 -5.33 2.02 2.89
N GLU A 10 -6.41 1.25 2.98
CA GLU A 10 -6.60 0.05 2.15
C GLU A 10 -6.68 0.40 0.67
N ALA A 11 -7.40 1.46 0.30
CA ALA A 11 -7.46 1.94 -1.08
C ALA A 11 -6.07 2.32 -1.63
N VAL A 12 -5.27 3.05 -0.83
CA VAL A 12 -3.90 3.43 -1.20
C VAL A 12 -3.00 2.19 -1.36
N VAL A 13 -3.08 1.23 -0.44
CA VAL A 13 -2.31 -0.02 -0.51
C VAL A 13 -2.67 -0.84 -1.74
N ARG A 14 -3.97 -0.95 -2.07
CA ARG A 14 -4.44 -1.65 -3.29
C ARG A 14 -3.98 -0.95 -4.57
N HIS A 15 -4.03 0.39 -4.61
CA HIS A 15 -3.55 1.19 -5.75
C HIS A 15 -2.04 1.00 -5.95
N LEU A 16 -1.27 1.10 -4.87
CA LEU A 16 0.17 0.86 -4.90
C LEU A 16 0.50 -0.55 -5.35
N ALA A 17 -0.24 -1.56 -4.88
CA ALA A 17 -0.05 -2.94 -5.33
C ALA A 17 -0.27 -3.10 -6.83
N ALA A 18 -1.26 -2.41 -7.41
CA ALA A 18 -1.52 -2.42 -8.84
C ALA A 18 -0.37 -1.76 -9.63
N LEU A 19 0.13 -0.62 -9.17
CA LEU A 19 1.28 0.07 -9.77
C LEU A 19 2.56 -0.76 -9.72
N LEU A 20 2.83 -1.41 -8.58
CA LEU A 20 3.97 -2.33 -8.45
C LEU A 20 3.84 -3.56 -9.36
N ARG A 21 2.62 -4.10 -9.55
CA ARG A 21 2.36 -5.18 -10.52
C ARG A 21 2.55 -4.73 -11.96
N ALA A 22 2.27 -3.46 -12.27
CA ALA A 22 2.55 -2.85 -13.57
C ALA A 22 4.05 -2.56 -13.78
N GLY A 23 4.89 -2.72 -12.74
CA GLY A 23 6.33 -2.47 -12.81
C GLY A 23 6.72 -1.02 -12.58
N THR A 24 5.80 -0.17 -12.10
CA THR A 24 6.03 1.26 -11.88
C THR A 24 5.89 1.58 -10.40
N PRO A 25 6.99 1.61 -9.62
CA PRO A 25 6.93 2.02 -8.22
C PRO A 25 6.75 3.55 -8.14
N PRO A 26 5.64 4.06 -7.60
CA PRO A 26 5.38 5.50 -7.50
C PRO A 26 6.11 6.14 -6.32
N THR A 27 6.32 7.46 -6.39
CA THR A 27 6.75 8.26 -5.24
C THR A 27 5.55 8.77 -4.42
N ASP A 28 5.82 9.37 -3.27
CA ASP A 28 4.78 10.05 -2.47
C ASP A 28 4.12 11.20 -3.25
N ASN A 29 4.88 11.88 -4.10
CA ASN A 29 4.36 12.95 -4.95
C ASN A 29 3.49 12.41 -6.08
N ASP A 30 3.90 11.31 -6.74
CA ASP A 30 3.07 10.70 -7.79
C ASP A 30 1.71 10.27 -7.24
N LEU A 31 1.69 9.67 -6.04
CA LEU A 31 0.44 9.28 -5.38
C LEU A 31 -0.40 10.51 -4.97
N ALA A 32 0.23 11.58 -4.51
CA ALA A 32 -0.47 12.83 -4.17
C ALA A 32 -1.03 13.54 -5.41
N ASP A 33 -0.34 13.46 -6.55
CA ASP A 33 -0.81 14.00 -7.83
C ASP A 33 -1.99 13.18 -8.39
N GLU A 34 -1.97 11.85 -8.24
CA GLU A 34 -3.03 10.96 -8.74
C GLU A 34 -4.28 10.92 -7.83
N LEU A 35 -4.08 10.78 -6.52
CA LEU A 35 -5.13 10.53 -5.54
C LEU A 35 -5.48 11.77 -4.71
N GLY A 36 -4.69 12.84 -4.82
CA GLY A 36 -4.84 14.08 -4.06
C GLY A 36 -3.91 14.15 -2.84
N GLU A 37 -3.61 15.37 -2.40
CA GLU A 37 -2.73 15.67 -1.25
C GLU A 37 -3.20 15.02 0.06
N GLU A 38 -4.46 14.61 0.14
CA GLU A 38 -5.08 13.92 1.28
C GLU A 38 -4.46 12.55 1.56
N VAL A 39 -3.73 11.96 0.61
CA VAL A 39 -3.05 10.68 0.79
C VAL A 39 -1.75 10.79 1.57
N ARG A 40 -1.10 11.97 1.62
CA ARG A 40 0.17 12.16 2.34
C ARG A 40 0.10 11.71 3.81
N PRO A 41 -0.92 12.08 4.61
CA PRO A 41 -1.04 11.56 5.98
C PRO A 41 -1.32 10.04 6.02
N LEU A 42 -2.01 9.48 5.03
CA LEU A 42 -2.25 8.03 4.95
C LEU A 42 -0.94 7.28 4.65
N LEU A 43 -0.11 7.80 3.75
CA LEU A 43 1.21 7.25 3.43
C LEU A 43 2.12 7.26 4.65
N GLN A 44 2.12 8.36 5.42
CA GLN A 44 2.87 8.43 6.67
C GLN A 44 2.38 7.39 7.68
N SER A 45 1.07 7.27 7.90
CA SER A 45 0.50 6.25 8.79
C SER A 45 0.90 4.83 8.36
N LEU A 46 0.86 4.54 7.05
CA LEU A 46 1.26 3.25 6.50
C LEU A 46 2.77 2.97 6.67
N LEU A 47 3.63 3.99 6.56
CA LEU A 47 5.07 3.88 6.84
C LEU A 47 5.31 3.58 8.33
N GLU A 48 4.64 4.30 9.23
CA GLU A 48 4.73 4.10 10.68
C GLU A 48 4.24 2.71 11.10
N LYS A 49 3.21 2.19 10.44
CA LYS A 49 2.70 0.82 10.64
C LYS A 49 3.56 -0.26 9.96
N GLY A 50 4.56 0.10 9.15
CA GLY A 50 5.44 -0.85 8.46
C GLY A 50 4.81 -1.53 7.23
N TRP A 51 3.75 -0.94 6.66
CA TRP A 51 3.13 -1.42 5.42
C TRP A 51 3.88 -0.95 4.18
N LEU A 52 4.45 0.24 4.24
CA LEU A 52 5.24 0.83 3.17
C LEU A 52 6.72 0.85 3.52
N VAL A 53 7.55 0.82 2.49
CA VAL A 53 8.99 1.01 2.58
C VAL A 53 9.42 1.94 1.45
N VAL A 54 10.27 2.90 1.80
CA VAL A 54 10.91 3.78 0.82
C VAL A 54 12.19 3.10 0.34
N ASP A 55 12.29 2.89 -0.97
CA ASP A 55 13.49 2.33 -1.61
C ASP A 55 14.59 3.40 -1.79
N ASP A 56 15.80 3.00 -2.17
CA ASP A 56 16.94 3.90 -2.44
C ASP A 56 16.62 4.99 -3.48
N THR A 57 15.67 4.71 -4.37
CA THR A 57 15.19 5.65 -5.40
C THR A 57 14.11 6.64 -4.92
N ARG A 58 13.78 6.63 -3.62
CA ARG A 58 12.65 7.36 -3.01
C ARG A 58 11.27 6.93 -3.50
N THR A 59 11.17 5.79 -4.17
CA THR A 59 9.88 5.20 -4.54
C THR A 59 9.29 4.42 -3.38
N LEU A 60 7.97 4.40 -3.30
CA LEU A 60 7.21 3.65 -2.32
C LEU A 60 6.99 2.22 -2.81
N THR A 61 7.30 1.27 -1.93
CA THR A 61 7.06 -0.16 -2.15
C THR A 61 6.31 -0.75 -0.97
N LEU A 62 5.61 -1.86 -1.21
CA LEU A 62 4.96 -2.61 -0.15
C LEU A 62 5.99 -3.46 0.61
N SER A 63 5.90 -3.45 1.93
CA SER A 63 6.70 -4.34 2.78
C SER A 63 6.36 -5.81 2.50
N VAL A 64 7.25 -6.74 2.89
CA VAL A 64 7.02 -8.18 2.70
C VAL A 64 5.70 -8.63 3.34
N ILE A 65 5.37 -8.09 4.52
CA ILE A 65 4.12 -8.38 5.23
C ILE A 65 2.92 -7.80 4.49
N ALA A 66 3.02 -6.56 4.01
CA ALA A 66 1.96 -5.92 3.24
C ALA A 66 1.69 -6.64 1.91
N ARG A 67 2.74 -7.08 1.20
CA ARG A 67 2.61 -7.89 -0.02
C ARG A 67 1.90 -9.21 0.25
N ALA A 68 2.24 -9.89 1.35
CA ALA A 68 1.57 -11.12 1.75
C ALA A 68 0.09 -10.85 2.06
N ALA A 69 -0.22 -9.82 2.84
CA ALA A 69 -1.60 -9.45 3.19
C ALA A 69 -2.45 -9.06 1.97
N VAL A 70 -1.89 -8.30 1.02
CA VAL A 70 -2.59 -7.94 -0.23
C VAL A 70 -2.81 -9.14 -1.14
N SER A 71 -1.86 -10.09 -1.17
CA SER A 71 -1.99 -11.32 -1.96
C SER A 71 -3.01 -12.28 -1.35
N ASP A 72 -3.01 -12.42 -0.03
CA ASP A 72 -3.98 -13.25 0.71
C ASP A 72 -5.40 -12.66 0.64
N GLY A 73 -5.52 -11.33 0.69
CA GLY A 73 -6.79 -10.62 0.54
C GLY A 73 -7.45 -10.76 -0.84
N THR A 74 -6.69 -11.20 -1.86
CA THR A 74 -7.27 -11.60 -3.17
C THR A 74 -7.67 -13.08 -3.24
N ASP A 75 -7.23 -13.91 -2.30
CA ASP A 75 -7.56 -15.34 -2.19
C ASP A 75 -8.67 -15.64 -1.16
N THR A 76 -9.02 -14.70 -0.28
CA THR A 76 -10.06 -14.91 0.75
C THR A 76 -11.51 -14.67 0.29
N GLU A 77 -11.83 -15.00 -0.96
CA GLU A 77 -13.20 -15.36 -1.37
C GLU A 77 -13.25 -16.83 -1.86
N GLY A 78 -12.94 -17.78 -0.97
CA GLY A 78 -13.53 -19.13 -0.97
C GLY A 78 -12.59 -20.32 -0.71
N PRO A 79 -13.09 -21.50 -0.24
CA PRO A 79 -14.29 -21.79 0.55
C PRO A 79 -13.96 -22.22 1.99
N ARG A 80 -14.88 -21.92 2.93
CA ARG A 80 -14.80 -22.40 4.32
C ARG A 80 -15.05 -23.92 4.40
N PRO A 81 -14.27 -24.69 5.17
CA PRO A 81 -14.71 -26.00 5.67
C PRO A 81 -15.70 -25.85 6.84
#